data_AF-A0ABD1HDT6-F1
#
_entry.id   AF-A0ABD1HDT6-F1
#
_cell.length_a   1.000
_cell.length_b   1.000
_cell.length_c   1.000
_cell.angle_alpha   90.00
_cell.angle_beta   90.00
_cell.angle_gamma   90.00
#
_symmetry.space_group_name_H-M   'P 1'
#
loop_
_entity.id
_entity.type
_entity.pdbx_description
1 polymer ?
#
loop_
_entity_poly.entity_id
_entity_poly.type
_entity_poly.pdbx_seq_one_letter_code
_entity_poly.pdbx_strand_id
1 'polypeptide(L)'
;MASCIRMIQSGIWLSKFRGINSVSTMNSTISYRTFSSNSPNQSPIYLFDTLALIRSLEAQGIHTKQAEAITSQMTLVLNVSMEYILQNVASKSEMQKVVVATETNLVKLKSEVQSYMDNNSSSLQGEDAKIRNDITKLHGELRHEIDKVTSAQRLDLNLERRRVDGELSDMRARTTDISNQLNNAVMANETSIVKLKSEVQSSLDQKFSPLQSKGEKLQNDIEKLTGELKHEIEKITAAQRLDLNLEKGRIDDKFSDVRAEITNLSNKLTETRAELTNLSSNFDRKLEIATLAMKADLATNKSDITKYFLGAIFSSSAFCIGILYRLFSKQ
;
A
#
# COMPACT_ATOMS: atom_id res chain seq x y z
N MET A 1 -2.68 24.15 24.02
CA MET A 1 -1.94 24.60 25.21
C MET A 1 -2.68 25.73 25.94
N ALA A 2 -3.91 25.48 26.42
CA ALA A 2 -4.76 26.50 27.05
C ALA A 2 -5.38 26.00 28.38
N SER A 3 -4.65 25.16 29.12
CA SER A 3 -5.15 24.57 30.37
C SER A 3 -4.25 24.78 31.59
N CYS A 4 -3.20 25.62 31.50
CA CYS A 4 -2.24 25.83 32.59
C CYS A 4 -2.30 27.22 33.24
N ILE A 5 -3.28 28.08 32.91
CA ILE A 5 -3.38 29.46 33.44
C ILE A 5 -4.49 29.62 34.51
N ARG A 6 -5.12 28.54 34.98
CA ARG A 6 -6.18 28.60 36.02
C ARG A 6 -5.84 27.85 37.31
N MET A 7 -4.60 27.92 37.78
CA MET A 7 -4.23 27.34 39.08
C MET A 7 -3.38 28.27 39.97
N ILE A 8 -3.57 29.59 39.84
CA ILE A 8 -2.99 30.59 40.77
C ILE A 8 -4.05 31.63 41.18
N GLN A 9 -5.28 31.16 41.42
CA GLN A 9 -6.37 31.95 42.02
C GLN A 9 -7.19 31.05 42.95
N SER A 10 -6.55 30.54 44.00
CA SER A 10 -7.26 30.02 45.16
C SER A 10 -6.44 30.33 46.40
N GLY A 11 -7.03 31.18 47.25
CA GLY A 11 -6.40 31.83 48.37
C GLY A 11 -5.78 30.87 49.37
N ILE A 12 -4.59 31.24 49.81
CA ILE A 12 -4.19 31.10 51.19
C ILE A 12 -3.83 32.52 51.64
N TRP A 13 -4.84 33.20 52.17
CA TRP A 13 -4.66 34.42 52.94
C TRP A 13 -3.88 34.02 54.19
N LEU A 14 -2.56 34.23 54.18
CA LEU A 14 -1.76 34.22 55.39
C LEU A 14 -2.25 35.41 56.23
N SER A 15 -3.07 35.06 57.21
CA SER A 15 -3.52 35.93 58.26
C SER A 15 -2.33 36.68 58.86
N LYS A 16 -2.49 38.00 58.93
CA LYS A 16 -1.65 38.94 59.67
C LYS A 16 -1.23 38.34 61.02
N PHE A 17 0.02 37.89 61.12
CA PHE A 17 0.72 37.87 62.41
C PHE A 17 1.09 39.30 62.75
N ARG A 18 0.11 40.05 63.27
CA ARG A 18 0.32 41.36 63.88
C ARG A 18 0.60 41.13 65.36
N GLY A 19 1.80 40.62 65.64
CA GLY A 19 2.29 40.40 67.00
C GLY A 19 3.03 41.63 67.51
N ILE A 20 2.52 42.19 68.60
CA ILE A 20 3.24 43.00 69.60
C ILE A 20 3.74 44.37 69.10
N ASN A 21 2.80 45.30 68.84
CA ASN A 21 3.05 46.73 68.98
C ASN A 21 2.22 47.25 70.15
N SER A 22 2.82 47.26 71.34
CA SER A 22 2.38 48.04 72.51
C SER A 22 3.32 47.72 73.68
N VAL A 23 4.56 48.20 73.62
CA VAL A 23 5.29 48.47 74.86
C VAL A 23 4.76 49.82 75.32
N SER A 24 3.63 49.78 76.03
CA SER A 24 3.21 50.92 76.85
C SER A 24 4.37 51.22 77.79
N THR A 25 4.99 52.39 77.60
CA THR A 25 5.97 52.96 78.52
C THR A 25 5.31 53.04 79.89
N MET A 26 5.51 52.00 80.70
CA MET A 26 5.22 52.01 82.12
C MET A 26 6.24 52.95 82.75
N ASN A 27 5.94 54.25 82.70
CA ASN A 27 6.53 55.23 83.59
C ASN A 27 6.03 54.89 85.00
N SER A 28 6.66 53.89 85.62
CA SER A 28 6.66 53.80 87.07
C SER A 28 7.50 54.97 87.56
N THR A 29 6.86 56.12 87.79
CA THR A 29 7.39 57.09 88.75
C THR A 29 7.52 56.34 90.07
N ILE A 30 8.72 55.82 90.33
CA ILE A 30 9.12 55.34 91.65
C ILE A 30 9.06 56.58 92.53
N SER A 31 7.96 56.69 93.27
CA SER A 31 7.74 57.76 94.22
C SER A 31 8.77 57.56 95.32
N TYR A 32 9.83 58.39 95.29
CA TYR A 32 10.82 58.44 96.35
C TYR A 32 10.10 58.87 97.63
N ARG A 33 9.70 57.91 98.47
CA ARG A 33 9.54 58.21 99.89
C ARG A 33 10.93 58.60 100.36
N THR A 34 11.17 59.90 100.49
CA THR A 34 12.23 60.43 101.33
C THR A 34 12.05 59.82 102.71
N PHE A 35 12.87 58.81 103.01
CA PHE A 35 12.92 58.24 104.33
C PHE A 35 13.60 59.25 105.23
N SER A 36 12.80 59.85 106.11
CA SER A 36 13.28 60.60 107.27
C SER A 36 14.35 59.77 107.97
N SER A 37 15.60 60.22 107.93
CA SER A 37 16.60 59.74 108.87
C SER A 37 16.08 60.06 110.26
N ASN A 38 15.91 59.06 111.13
CA ASN A 38 15.89 59.39 112.55
C ASN A 38 17.24 60.04 112.84
N SER A 39 17.21 61.29 113.29
CA SER A 39 18.38 62.03 113.73
C SER A 39 19.22 61.19 114.69
N PRO A 40 20.56 61.33 114.71
CA PRO A 40 21.45 60.57 115.60
C PRO A 40 21.25 60.88 117.11
N ASN A 41 20.27 61.72 117.45
CA ASN A 41 19.96 62.17 118.80
C ASN A 41 18.60 61.64 119.30
N GLN A 42 18.16 60.48 118.85
CA GLN A 42 17.13 59.75 119.60
C GLN A 42 17.81 59.12 120.80
N SER A 43 17.55 59.70 121.98
CA SER A 43 17.86 59.13 123.29
C SER A 43 17.69 57.62 123.26
N PRO A 44 18.65 56.83 123.79
CA PRO A 44 18.59 55.38 123.73
C PRO A 44 17.22 54.96 124.25
N ILE A 45 16.47 54.27 123.41
CA ILE A 45 15.21 53.68 123.81
C ILE A 45 15.60 52.67 124.89
N TYR A 46 15.45 53.06 126.16
CA TYR A 46 15.61 52.16 127.29
C TYR A 46 14.45 51.17 127.20
N LEU A 47 14.67 50.11 126.41
CA LEU A 47 13.70 49.03 126.22
C LEU A 47 13.42 48.30 127.55
N PHE A 48 14.32 48.47 128.51
CA PHE A 48 14.28 47.86 129.81
C PHE A 48 14.22 48.94 130.90
N ASP A 49 13.03 49.13 131.48
CA ASP A 49 12.80 50.02 132.61
C ASP A 49 13.19 49.31 133.91
N THR A 50 14.39 49.62 134.39
CA THR A 50 14.96 49.03 135.60
C THR A 50 14.17 49.42 136.86
N LEU A 51 13.64 50.64 136.93
CA LEU A 51 12.93 51.12 138.11
C LEU A 51 11.54 50.49 138.23
N ALA A 52 10.83 50.38 137.12
CA ALA A 52 9.54 49.68 137.09
C ALA A 52 9.71 48.21 137.47
N LEU A 53 10.77 47.55 136.99
CA LEU A 53 11.05 46.16 137.35
C LEU A 53 11.37 46.01 138.84
N ILE A 54 12.24 46.85 139.39
CA ILE A 54 12.57 46.84 140.83
C ILE A 54 11.31 47.00 141.68
N ARG A 55 10.47 47.99 141.37
CA ARG A 55 9.19 48.21 142.08
C ARG A 55 8.24 47.03 141.96
N SER A 56 8.20 46.36 140.80
CA SER A 56 7.38 45.16 140.62
C SER A 56 7.89 43.98 141.44
N LEU A 57 9.21 43.82 141.57
CA LEU A 57 9.83 42.78 142.38
C LEU A 57 9.60 43.05 143.88
N GLU A 58 9.71 44.30 144.30
CA GLU A 58 9.39 44.75 145.66
C GLU A 58 7.93 44.52 146.03
N ALA A 59 6.99 44.79 145.11
CA ALA A 59 5.58 44.52 145.29
C ALA A 59 5.26 43.02 145.47
N GLN A 60 6.13 42.13 144.96
CA GLN A 60 6.05 40.67 145.16
C GLN A 60 6.80 40.22 146.43
N GLY A 61 7.22 41.16 147.29
CA GLY A 61 7.85 40.87 148.58
C GLY A 61 9.38 40.70 148.53
N ILE A 62 10.04 40.97 147.40
CA ILE A 62 11.50 40.90 147.28
C ILE A 62 12.12 42.14 147.93
N HIS A 63 13.13 41.95 148.77
CA HIS A 63 13.79 43.08 149.40
C HIS A 63 14.53 43.93 148.35
N THR A 64 14.46 45.25 148.49
CA THR A 64 15.01 46.26 147.55
C THR A 64 16.39 45.91 146.98
N LYS A 65 17.36 45.58 147.84
CA LYS A 65 18.74 45.20 147.43
C LYS A 65 18.79 43.96 146.53
N GLN A 66 17.90 42.99 146.74
CA GLN A 66 17.82 41.78 145.92
C GLN A 66 17.15 42.09 144.58
N ALA A 67 16.11 42.94 144.58
CA ALA A 67 15.46 43.41 143.35
C ALA A 67 16.43 44.22 142.47
N GLU A 68 17.27 45.07 143.06
CA GLU A 68 18.34 45.79 142.37
C GLU A 68 19.39 44.83 141.77
N ALA A 69 19.84 43.83 142.53
CA ALA A 69 20.84 42.87 142.07
C ALA A 69 20.33 42.01 140.90
N ILE A 70 19.09 41.52 140.97
CA ILE A 70 18.45 40.75 139.90
C ILE A 70 18.29 41.61 138.64
N THR A 71 17.79 42.83 138.81
CA THR A 71 17.61 43.79 137.70
C THR A 71 18.95 44.14 137.04
N SER A 72 20.01 44.27 137.82
CA SER A 72 21.37 44.50 137.32
C SER A 72 21.90 43.34 136.46
N GLN A 73 21.75 42.09 136.93
CA GLN A 73 22.14 40.92 136.15
C GLN A 73 21.31 40.76 134.88
N MET A 74 20.01 41.02 134.94
CA MET A 74 19.13 41.00 133.76
C MET A 74 19.54 42.05 132.73
N THR A 75 19.93 43.24 133.19
CA THR A 75 20.46 44.32 132.32
C THR A 75 21.75 43.88 131.63
N LEU A 76 22.66 43.19 132.32
CA LEU A 76 23.89 42.65 131.72
C LEU A 76 23.60 41.62 130.61
N VAL A 77 22.74 40.63 130.88
CA VAL A 77 22.37 39.60 129.90
C VAL A 77 21.68 40.22 128.68
N LEU A 78 20.81 41.21 128.90
CA LEU A 78 20.15 41.95 127.81
C LEU A 78 21.15 42.73 126.96
N ASN A 79 22.15 43.39 127.56
CA ASN A 79 23.15 44.12 126.80
C ASN A 79 24.03 43.19 125.94
N VAL A 80 24.49 42.06 126.50
CA VAL A 80 25.30 41.07 125.76
C VAL A 80 24.50 40.43 124.63
N SER A 81 23.25 40.06 124.88
CA SER A 81 22.38 39.49 123.84
C SER A 81 22.01 40.52 122.76
N MET A 82 21.80 41.79 123.13
CA MET A 82 21.54 42.87 122.19
C MET A 82 22.76 43.15 121.31
N GLU A 83 23.97 43.17 121.86
CA GLU A 83 25.21 43.32 121.08
C GLU A 83 25.40 42.16 120.09
N TYR A 84 25.12 40.92 120.50
CA TYR A 84 25.15 39.76 119.61
C TYR A 84 24.12 39.85 118.46
N ILE A 85 22.89 40.30 118.75
CA ILE A 85 21.85 40.51 117.72
C ILE A 85 22.27 41.63 116.76
N LEU A 86 22.81 42.74 117.28
CA LEU A 86 23.25 43.88 116.48
C LEU A 86 24.42 43.55 115.54
N GLN A 87 25.31 42.62 115.90
CA GLN A 87 26.41 42.18 115.03
C GLN A 87 25.95 41.29 113.86
N ASN A 88 24.89 40.50 114.06
CA ASN A 88 24.42 39.55 113.04
C ASN A 88 23.29 40.09 112.16
N VAL A 89 22.69 41.23 112.54
CA VAL A 89 21.63 41.87 111.78
C VAL A 89 22.21 43.09 111.09
N ALA A 90 22.01 43.18 109.77
CA ALA A 90 22.37 44.38 109.03
C ALA A 90 21.51 45.56 109.50
N SER A 91 22.14 46.71 109.71
CA SER A 91 21.39 47.92 110.02
C SER A 91 20.49 48.29 108.82
N LYS A 92 19.37 48.96 109.11
CA LYS A 92 18.49 49.48 108.06
C LYS A 92 19.24 50.36 107.05
N SER A 93 20.25 51.10 107.51
CA SER A 93 21.08 51.96 106.66
C SER A 93 21.95 51.17 105.69
N GLU A 94 22.54 50.05 106.11
CA GLU A 94 23.39 49.20 105.26
C GLU A 94 22.56 48.46 104.23
N MET A 95 21.44 47.88 104.64
CA MET A 95 20.51 47.21 103.71
C MET A 95 20.00 48.20 102.65
N GLN A 96 19.73 49.45 103.04
CA GLN A 96 19.30 50.47 102.09
C GLN A 96 20.39 50.86 101.09
N LYS A 97 21.66 50.93 101.50
CA LYS A 97 22.77 51.14 100.57
C LYS A 97 22.85 50.01 99.53
N VAL A 98 22.71 48.76 99.96
CA VAL A 98 22.73 47.61 99.04
C VAL A 98 21.55 47.65 98.08
N VAL A 99 20.33 47.93 98.54
CA VAL A 99 19.13 48.05 97.69
C VAL A 99 19.29 49.15 96.65
N VAL A 100 19.77 50.34 97.06
CA VAL A 100 20.00 51.44 96.10
C VAL A 100 21.11 51.08 95.11
N ALA A 101 22.17 50.39 95.53
CA ALA A 101 23.22 49.92 94.64
C ALA A 101 22.71 48.87 93.63
N THR A 102 21.85 47.94 94.04
CA THR A 102 21.28 46.93 93.11
C THR A 102 20.26 47.54 92.16
N GLU A 103 19.42 48.48 92.62
CA GLU A 103 18.47 49.21 91.77
C GLU A 103 19.21 50.05 90.71
N THR A 104 20.27 50.76 91.10
CA THR A 104 21.07 51.53 90.13
C THR A 104 21.76 50.63 89.10
N ASN A 105 22.28 49.47 89.51
CA ASN A 105 22.83 48.49 88.59
C ASN A 105 21.76 47.91 87.64
N LEU A 106 20.54 47.66 88.13
CA LEU A 106 19.42 47.21 87.30
C LEU A 106 19.01 48.27 86.28
N VAL A 107 18.98 49.54 86.67
CA VAL A 107 18.70 50.66 85.75
C VAL A 107 19.78 50.77 84.67
N LYS A 108 21.07 50.62 85.05
CA LYS A 108 22.18 50.60 84.09
C LYS A 108 22.05 49.45 83.09
N LEU A 109 21.87 48.21 83.59
CA LEU A 109 21.66 47.03 82.75
C LEU A 109 20.49 47.24 81.77
N LYS A 110 19.36 47.77 82.27
CA LYS A 110 18.20 48.08 81.42
C LYS A 110 18.55 49.09 80.33
N SER A 111 19.32 50.13 80.65
CA SER A 111 19.73 51.14 79.67
C SER A 111 20.69 50.57 78.61
N GLU A 112 21.61 49.69 78.99
CA GLU A 112 22.53 49.01 78.07
C GLU A 112 21.76 48.07 77.14
N VAL A 113 20.85 47.26 77.68
CA VAL A 113 19.99 46.37 76.88
C VAL A 113 19.13 47.17 75.92
N GLN A 114 18.51 48.27 76.38
CA GLN A 114 17.69 49.12 75.53
C GLN A 114 18.53 49.74 74.40
N SER A 115 19.71 50.28 74.71
CA SER A 115 20.61 50.84 73.69
C SER A 115 21.07 49.78 72.69
N TYR A 116 21.39 48.56 73.14
CA TYR A 116 21.75 47.46 72.25
C TYR A 116 20.59 47.08 71.33
N MET A 117 19.37 47.00 71.87
CA MET A 117 18.16 46.71 71.08
C MET A 117 17.88 47.81 70.03
N ASP A 118 18.00 49.08 70.41
CA ASP A 118 17.76 50.22 69.51
C ASP A 118 18.83 50.28 68.40
N ASN A 119 20.10 50.04 68.74
CA ASN A 119 21.20 49.98 67.78
C ASN A 119 21.03 48.81 66.80
N ASN A 120 20.69 47.62 67.29
CA ASN A 120 20.50 46.47 66.41
C ASN A 120 19.23 46.62 65.54
N SER A 121 18.16 47.20 66.09
CA SER A 121 16.93 47.47 65.35
C SER A 121 17.16 48.46 64.21
N SER A 122 17.87 49.56 64.48
CA SER A 122 18.22 50.54 63.44
C SER A 122 19.16 49.97 62.38
N SER A 123 20.14 49.14 62.76
CA SER A 123 21.02 48.44 61.81
C SER A 123 20.23 47.50 60.90
N LEU A 124 19.38 46.63 61.47
CA LEU A 124 18.55 45.69 60.70
C LEU A 124 17.55 46.41 59.79
N GLN A 125 16.96 47.53 60.23
CA GLN A 125 16.09 48.35 59.38
C GLN A 125 16.86 48.98 58.21
N GLY A 126 18.10 49.40 58.43
CA GLY A 126 18.98 49.90 57.37
C GLY A 126 19.31 48.84 56.33
N GLU A 127 19.64 47.62 56.77
CA GLU A 127 19.90 46.49 55.88
C GLU A 127 18.65 46.05 55.11
N ASP A 128 17.48 45.96 55.76
CA ASP A 128 16.21 45.62 55.10
C ASP A 128 15.84 46.67 54.03
N ALA A 129 16.01 47.96 54.34
CA ALA A 129 15.79 49.04 53.37
C ALA A 129 16.75 48.95 52.18
N LYS A 130 18.03 48.63 52.43
CA LYS A 130 19.03 48.43 51.37
C LYS A 130 18.68 47.24 50.47
N ILE A 131 18.35 46.09 51.05
CA ILE A 131 17.96 44.88 50.31
C ILE A 131 16.71 45.15 49.47
N ARG A 132 15.70 45.83 50.01
CA ARG A 132 14.50 46.23 49.25
C ARG A 132 14.84 47.12 48.05
N ASN A 133 15.78 48.04 48.22
CA ASN A 133 16.23 48.91 47.13
C ASN A 133 16.95 48.08 46.05
N ASP A 134 17.87 47.20 46.45
CA ASP A 134 18.59 46.33 45.53
C ASP A 134 17.64 45.40 44.76
N ILE A 135 16.63 44.82 45.42
CA ILE A 135 15.58 44.02 44.77
C ILE A 135 14.82 44.86 43.73
N THR A 136 14.45 46.09 44.07
CA THR A 136 13.71 46.97 43.16
C THR A 136 14.56 47.35 41.94
N LYS A 137 15.86 47.62 42.16
CA LYS A 137 16.82 47.91 41.11
C LYS A 137 17.03 46.72 40.18
N LEU A 138 17.33 45.55 40.73
CA LEU A 138 17.50 44.31 39.96
C LEU A 138 16.23 43.95 39.17
N HIS A 139 15.06 44.13 39.77
CA HIS A 139 13.79 43.91 39.08
C HIS A 139 13.62 44.86 37.88
N GLY A 140 14.00 46.14 38.01
CA GLY A 140 14.01 47.11 36.92
C GLY A 140 14.99 46.72 35.80
N GLU A 141 16.21 46.33 36.16
CA GLU A 141 17.24 45.87 35.21
C GLU A 141 16.79 44.61 34.44
N LEU A 142 16.25 43.61 35.15
CA LEU A 142 15.68 42.40 34.54
C LEU A 142 14.55 42.72 33.59
N ARG A 143 13.64 43.63 33.97
CA ARG A 143 12.54 44.02 33.10
C ARG A 143 13.04 44.69 31.82
N HIS A 144 14.03 45.56 31.94
CA HIS A 144 14.64 46.22 30.79
C HIS A 144 15.32 45.21 29.84
N GLU A 145 16.09 44.26 30.36
CA GLU A 145 16.71 43.23 29.52
C GLU A 145 15.69 42.29 28.87
N ILE A 146 14.60 41.94 29.57
CA ILE A 146 13.49 41.18 28.96
C ILE A 146 12.88 41.97 27.78
N ASP A 147 12.57 43.25 27.97
CA ASP A 147 11.94 44.08 26.93
C ASP A 147 12.90 44.29 25.74
N LYS A 148 14.20 44.46 26.01
CA LYS A 148 15.26 44.58 25.01
C LYS A 148 15.45 43.30 24.21
N VAL A 149 15.61 42.15 24.86
CA VAL A 149 15.73 40.84 24.19
C VAL A 149 14.47 40.51 23.39
N THR A 150 13.29 40.74 23.96
CA THR A 150 12.01 40.51 23.27
C THR A 150 11.88 41.37 22.02
N SER A 151 12.29 42.64 22.08
CA SER A 151 12.24 43.56 20.95
C SER A 151 13.27 43.19 19.88
N ALA A 152 14.49 42.82 20.28
CA ALA A 152 15.52 42.34 19.37
C ALA A 152 15.08 41.07 18.64
N GLN A 153 14.57 40.07 19.37
CA GLN A 153 14.08 38.83 18.77
C GLN A 153 12.91 39.06 17.81
N ARG A 154 11.98 39.97 18.13
CA ARG A 154 10.90 40.35 17.21
C ARG A 154 11.45 40.99 15.94
N LEU A 155 12.47 41.84 16.05
CA LEU A 155 13.12 42.43 14.89
C LEU A 155 13.80 41.37 14.02
N ASP A 156 14.58 40.47 14.62
CA ASP A 156 15.28 39.39 13.91
C ASP A 156 14.30 38.51 13.14
N LEU A 157 13.20 38.09 13.79
CA LEU A 157 12.15 37.31 13.15
C LEU A 157 11.49 38.06 11.98
N ASN A 158 11.28 39.36 12.11
CA ASN A 158 10.68 40.17 11.05
C ASN A 158 11.64 40.37 9.87
N LEU A 159 12.93 40.56 10.12
CA LEU A 159 13.95 40.66 9.08
C LEU A 159 14.11 39.33 8.35
N GLU A 160 14.17 38.23 9.08
CA GLU A 160 14.28 36.89 8.52
C GLU A 160 13.04 36.51 7.72
N ARG A 161 11.85 36.84 8.22
CA ARG A 161 10.60 36.71 7.45
C ARG A 161 10.66 37.50 6.15
N ARG A 162 11.12 38.75 6.17
CA ARG A 162 11.26 39.57 4.94
C ARG A 162 12.31 39.01 3.98
N ARG A 163 13.41 38.45 4.49
CA ARG A 163 14.42 37.77 3.67
C ARG A 163 13.82 36.57 2.95
N VAL A 164 13.11 35.71 3.69
CA VAL A 164 12.43 34.52 3.16
C VAL A 164 11.36 34.92 2.13
N ASP A 165 10.54 35.94 2.42
CA ASP A 165 9.53 36.43 1.46
C ASP A 165 10.18 36.96 0.17
N GLY A 166 11.34 37.62 0.27
CA GLY A 166 12.14 38.05 -0.88
C GLY A 166 12.66 36.87 -1.72
N GLU A 167 13.31 35.90 -1.08
CA GLU A 167 13.81 34.69 -1.76
C GLU A 167 12.67 33.88 -2.39
N LEU A 168 11.51 33.79 -1.73
CA LEU A 168 10.32 33.14 -2.25
C LEU A 168 9.78 33.85 -3.50
N SER A 169 9.80 35.18 -3.51
CA SER A 169 9.40 35.99 -4.67
C SER A 169 10.33 35.75 -5.85
N ASP A 170 11.64 35.75 -5.63
CA ASP A 170 12.65 35.47 -6.66
C ASP A 170 12.49 34.05 -7.22
N MET A 171 12.27 33.07 -6.35
CA MET A 171 12.01 31.70 -6.77
C MET A 171 10.72 31.57 -7.59
N ARG A 172 9.63 32.24 -7.20
CA ARG A 172 8.38 32.28 -7.99
C ARG A 172 8.60 32.89 -9.38
N ALA A 173 9.38 33.96 -9.47
CA ALA A 173 9.73 34.57 -10.75
C ALA A 173 10.51 33.58 -11.64
N ARG A 174 11.52 32.90 -11.09
CA ARG A 174 12.29 31.86 -11.82
C ARG A 174 11.42 30.70 -12.27
N THR A 175 10.52 30.20 -11.41
CA THR A 175 9.59 29.13 -11.79
C THR A 175 8.67 29.56 -12.92
N THR A 176 8.17 30.79 -12.89
CA THR A 176 7.33 31.34 -13.96
C THR A 176 8.11 31.45 -15.27
N ASP A 177 9.35 31.94 -15.22
CA ASP A 177 10.22 32.03 -16.40
C ASP A 177 10.50 30.65 -17.02
N ILE A 178 10.91 29.66 -16.20
CA ILE A 178 11.14 28.29 -16.65
C ILE A 178 9.85 27.68 -17.24
N SER A 179 8.70 27.91 -16.62
CA SER A 179 7.41 27.44 -17.15
C SER A 179 7.10 28.04 -18.52
N ASN A 180 7.39 29.33 -18.73
CA ASN A 180 7.19 29.98 -20.02
C ASN A 180 8.16 29.44 -21.07
N GLN A 181 9.42 29.22 -20.72
CA GLN A 181 10.40 28.60 -21.62
C GLN A 181 9.97 27.18 -22.03
N LEU A 182 9.50 26.38 -21.07
CA LEU A 182 8.98 25.04 -21.32
C LEU A 182 7.77 25.08 -22.26
N ASN A 183 6.79 25.95 -21.99
CA ASN A 183 5.61 26.10 -22.84
C ASN A 183 5.99 26.48 -24.27
N ASN A 184 6.93 27.41 -24.45
CA ASN A 184 7.41 27.82 -25.77
C ASN A 184 8.09 26.65 -26.51
N ALA A 185 8.92 25.86 -25.82
CA ALA A 185 9.58 24.69 -26.40
C ALA A 185 8.55 23.61 -26.80
N VAL A 186 7.54 23.37 -25.96
CA VAL A 186 6.44 22.44 -26.26
C VAL A 186 5.68 22.89 -27.51
N MET A 187 5.28 24.16 -27.59
CA MET A 187 4.57 24.72 -28.76
C MET A 187 5.41 24.60 -30.05
N ALA A 188 6.72 24.87 -29.97
CA ALA A 188 7.64 24.73 -31.11
C ALA A 188 7.75 23.27 -31.59
N ASN A 189 7.83 22.32 -30.64
CA ASN A 189 7.85 20.90 -30.93
C ASN A 189 6.53 20.42 -31.53
N GLU A 190 5.39 20.83 -30.98
CA GLU A 190 4.06 20.52 -31.51
C GLU A 190 3.92 21.00 -32.96
N THR A 191 4.35 22.23 -33.24
CA THR A 191 4.35 22.79 -34.60
C THR A 191 5.20 21.94 -35.56
N SER A 192 6.39 21.53 -35.11
CA SER A 192 7.29 20.69 -35.90
C SER A 192 6.71 19.31 -36.17
N ILE A 193 6.04 18.71 -35.17
CA ILE A 193 5.35 17.41 -35.32
C ILE A 193 4.20 17.52 -36.31
N VAL A 194 3.38 18.58 -36.23
CA VAL A 194 2.28 18.81 -37.19
C VAL A 194 2.82 18.96 -38.61
N LYS A 195 3.91 19.72 -38.79
CA LYS A 195 4.57 19.86 -40.09
C LYS A 195 5.05 18.51 -40.63
N LEU A 196 5.81 17.75 -39.84
CA LEU A 196 6.28 16.42 -40.23
C LEU A 196 5.13 15.47 -40.57
N LYS A 197 4.04 15.49 -39.80
CA LYS A 197 2.84 14.70 -40.08
C LYS A 197 2.23 15.06 -41.44
N SER A 198 2.15 16.35 -41.75
CA SER A 198 1.63 16.82 -43.05
C SER A 198 2.52 16.42 -44.22
N GLU A 199 3.85 16.48 -44.05
CA GLU A 199 4.81 16.06 -45.06
C GLU A 199 4.73 14.54 -45.30
N VAL A 200 4.64 13.75 -44.23
CA VAL A 200 4.45 12.29 -44.32
C VAL A 200 3.14 11.94 -45.03
N GLN A 201 2.03 12.60 -44.67
CA GLN A 201 0.73 12.37 -45.31
C GLN A 201 0.78 12.72 -46.80
N SER A 202 1.32 13.88 -47.15
CA SER A 202 1.46 14.29 -48.56
C SER A 202 2.32 13.32 -49.36
N SER A 203 3.42 12.81 -48.79
CA SER A 203 4.30 11.83 -49.43
C SER A 203 3.59 10.47 -49.60
N LEU A 204 2.81 10.06 -48.59
CA LEU A 204 2.00 8.85 -48.65
C LEU A 204 0.99 8.97 -49.79
N ASP A 205 0.22 10.04 -49.85
CA ASP A 205 -0.79 10.26 -50.89
C ASP A 205 -0.13 10.34 -52.28
N GLN A 206 1.00 11.03 -52.41
CA GLN A 206 1.74 11.15 -53.66
C GLN A 206 2.21 9.79 -54.20
N LYS A 207 2.65 8.87 -53.34
CA LYS A 207 3.22 7.57 -53.76
C LYS A 207 2.21 6.44 -53.81
N PHE A 208 1.29 6.36 -52.85
CA PHE A 208 0.35 5.24 -52.74
C PHE A 208 -0.87 5.37 -53.64
N SER A 209 -1.43 6.57 -53.83
CA SER A 209 -2.64 6.73 -54.65
C SER A 209 -2.44 6.27 -56.11
N PRO A 210 -1.30 6.56 -56.78
CA PRO A 210 -1.04 6.04 -58.12
C PRO A 210 -0.87 4.51 -58.15
N LEU A 211 -0.26 3.94 -57.11
CA LEU A 211 -0.07 2.49 -57.02
C LEU A 211 -1.39 1.76 -56.79
N GLN A 212 -2.28 2.29 -55.95
CA GLN A 212 -3.63 1.77 -55.76
C GLN A 212 -4.41 1.80 -57.07
N SER A 213 -4.43 2.95 -57.77
CA SER A 213 -5.10 3.06 -59.07
C SER A 213 -4.51 2.10 -60.12
N LYS A 214 -3.19 1.92 -60.16
CA LYS A 214 -2.54 0.95 -61.05
C LYS A 214 -2.90 -0.49 -60.68
N GLY A 215 -2.97 -0.81 -59.39
CA GLY A 215 -3.42 -2.10 -58.88
C GLY A 215 -4.86 -2.42 -59.31
N GLU A 216 -5.79 -1.47 -59.15
CA GLU A 216 -7.18 -1.61 -59.60
C GLU A 216 -7.29 -1.80 -61.11
N LYS A 217 -6.53 -1.03 -61.92
CA LYS A 217 -6.51 -1.21 -63.37
C LYS A 217 -6.02 -2.60 -63.77
N LEU A 218 -4.91 -3.06 -63.19
CA LEU A 218 -4.39 -4.39 -63.47
C LEU A 218 -5.36 -5.49 -63.03
N GLN A 219 -6.04 -5.31 -61.90
CA GLN A 219 -7.08 -6.23 -61.44
C GLN A 219 -8.21 -6.33 -62.46
N ASN A 220 -8.72 -5.19 -62.94
CA ASN A 220 -9.77 -5.14 -63.96
C ASN A 220 -9.31 -5.79 -65.28
N ASP A 221 -8.07 -5.56 -65.70
CA ASP A 221 -7.50 -6.17 -66.91
C ASP A 221 -7.39 -7.70 -66.78
N ILE A 222 -6.96 -8.21 -65.62
CA ILE A 222 -6.91 -9.64 -65.33
C ILE A 222 -8.31 -10.26 -65.37
N GLU A 223 -9.30 -9.61 -64.76
CA GLU A 223 -10.69 -10.08 -64.78
C GLU A 223 -11.25 -10.13 -66.21
N LYS A 224 -10.98 -9.10 -67.01
CA LYS A 224 -11.38 -9.04 -68.41
C LYS A 224 -10.74 -10.18 -69.22
N LEU A 225 -9.42 -10.35 -69.14
CA LEU A 225 -8.69 -11.41 -69.84
C LEU A 225 -9.16 -12.81 -69.42
N THR A 226 -9.45 -13.00 -68.12
CA THR A 226 -9.98 -14.26 -67.60
C THR A 226 -11.36 -14.56 -68.21
N GLY A 227 -12.22 -13.55 -68.33
CA GLY A 227 -13.52 -13.66 -69.00
C GLY A 227 -13.40 -14.00 -70.48
N GLU A 228 -12.52 -13.31 -71.21
CA GLU A 228 -12.25 -13.57 -72.63
C GLU A 228 -11.72 -14.99 -72.87
N LEU A 229 -10.74 -15.43 -72.08
CA LEU A 229 -10.19 -16.79 -72.16
C LEU A 229 -11.24 -17.85 -71.88
N LYS A 230 -12.09 -17.63 -70.86
CA LYS A 230 -13.18 -18.55 -70.54
C LYS A 230 -14.16 -18.69 -71.70
N HIS A 231 -14.58 -17.57 -72.28
CA HIS A 231 -15.47 -17.56 -73.44
C HIS A 231 -14.85 -18.31 -74.64
N GLU A 232 -13.57 -18.09 -74.93
CA GLU A 232 -12.92 -18.77 -76.06
C GLU A 232 -12.76 -20.28 -75.81
N ILE A 233 -12.46 -20.71 -74.57
CA ILE A 233 -12.46 -22.13 -74.19
C ILE A 233 -13.84 -22.75 -74.39
N GLU A 234 -14.90 -22.07 -73.94
CA GLU A 234 -16.29 -22.55 -74.10
C GLU A 234 -16.66 -22.69 -75.58
N LYS A 235 -16.32 -21.69 -76.40
CA LYS A 235 -16.56 -21.68 -77.84
C LYS A 235 -15.79 -22.80 -78.56
N ILE A 236 -14.49 -22.96 -78.28
CA ILE A 236 -13.68 -24.05 -78.86
C ILE A 236 -14.23 -25.41 -78.43
N THR A 237 -14.58 -25.57 -77.16
CA THR A 237 -15.14 -26.83 -76.65
C THR A 237 -16.48 -27.16 -77.32
N ALA A 238 -17.35 -26.15 -77.52
CA ALA A 238 -18.62 -26.33 -78.21
C ALA A 238 -18.41 -26.70 -79.69
N ALA A 239 -17.50 -26.02 -80.38
CA ALA A 239 -17.14 -26.33 -81.77
C ALA A 239 -16.59 -27.77 -81.90
N GLN A 240 -15.64 -28.16 -81.04
CA GLN A 240 -15.08 -29.51 -81.03
C GLN A 240 -16.13 -30.60 -80.75
N ARG A 241 -17.06 -30.36 -79.80
CA ARG A 241 -18.17 -31.29 -79.54
C ARG A 241 -19.08 -31.44 -80.75
N LEU A 242 -19.37 -30.35 -81.45
CA LEU A 242 -20.19 -30.38 -82.66
C LEU A 242 -19.49 -31.20 -83.75
N ASP A 243 -18.21 -30.92 -84.03
CA ASP A 243 -17.42 -31.65 -85.03
C ASP A 243 -17.36 -33.15 -84.74
N LEU A 244 -17.10 -33.54 -83.49
CA LEU A 244 -17.09 -34.95 -83.08
C LEU A 244 -18.45 -35.61 -83.26
N ASN A 245 -19.55 -34.90 -82.97
CA ASN A 245 -20.90 -35.43 -83.16
C ASN A 245 -21.24 -35.61 -84.64
N LEU A 246 -20.83 -34.68 -85.50
CA LEU A 246 -21.03 -34.78 -86.95
C LEU A 246 -20.24 -35.95 -87.55
N GLU A 247 -18.96 -36.12 -87.18
CA GLU A 247 -18.17 -37.24 -87.70
C GLU A 247 -18.66 -38.58 -87.13
N LYS A 248 -19.11 -38.62 -85.87
CA LYS A 248 -19.80 -39.79 -85.32
C LYS A 248 -21.03 -40.15 -86.13
N GLY A 249 -21.89 -39.18 -86.45
CA GLY A 249 -23.06 -39.39 -87.31
C GLY A 249 -22.68 -39.94 -88.68
N ARG A 250 -21.66 -39.36 -89.31
CA ARG A 250 -21.16 -39.81 -90.62
C ARG A 250 -20.57 -41.23 -90.58
N ILE A 251 -19.96 -41.62 -89.47
CA ILE A 251 -19.47 -42.98 -89.22
C ILE A 251 -20.66 -43.94 -89.04
N ASP A 252 -21.66 -43.56 -88.24
CA ASP A 252 -22.87 -44.36 -88.02
C ASP A 252 -23.61 -44.60 -89.35
N ASP A 253 -23.71 -43.58 -90.23
CA ASP A 253 -24.28 -43.71 -91.58
C ASP A 253 -23.51 -44.73 -92.43
N LYS A 254 -22.17 -44.62 -92.50
CA LYS A 254 -21.33 -45.59 -93.23
C LYS A 254 -21.45 -47.00 -92.66
N PHE A 255 -21.53 -47.15 -91.33
CA PHE A 255 -21.76 -48.45 -90.70
C PHE A 255 -23.13 -49.03 -91.03
N SER A 256 -24.16 -48.19 -91.14
CA SER A 256 -25.50 -48.59 -91.58
C SER A 256 -25.46 -49.10 -93.02
N ASP A 257 -24.79 -48.39 -93.93
CA ASP A 257 -24.62 -48.80 -95.33
C ASP A 257 -23.90 -50.15 -95.44
N VAL A 258 -22.76 -50.30 -94.75
CA VAL A 258 -22.02 -51.58 -94.70
C VAL A 258 -22.89 -52.70 -94.13
N ARG A 259 -23.67 -52.43 -93.07
CA ARG A 259 -24.57 -53.41 -92.47
C ARG A 259 -25.67 -53.84 -93.45
N ALA A 260 -26.22 -52.91 -94.22
CA ALA A 260 -27.20 -53.19 -95.26
C ALA A 260 -26.60 -54.05 -96.39
N GLU A 261 -25.38 -53.72 -96.84
CA GLU A 261 -24.67 -54.51 -97.85
C GLU A 261 -24.35 -55.93 -97.38
N ILE A 262 -23.88 -56.09 -96.13
CA ILE A 262 -23.67 -57.41 -95.50
C ILE A 262 -24.96 -58.22 -95.48
N THR A 263 -26.09 -57.57 -95.15
CA THR A 263 -27.40 -58.25 -95.10
C THR A 263 -27.83 -58.70 -96.50
N ASN A 264 -27.64 -57.85 -97.51
CA ASN A 264 -27.93 -58.21 -98.91
C ASN A 264 -27.05 -59.36 -99.40
N LEU A 265 -25.74 -59.31 -99.16
CA LEU A 265 -24.80 -60.39 -99.51
C LEU A 265 -25.13 -61.69 -98.76
N SER A 266 -25.53 -61.60 -97.48
CA SER A 266 -25.96 -62.76 -96.70
C SER A 266 -27.20 -63.42 -97.33
N ASN A 267 -28.19 -62.63 -97.77
CA ASN A 267 -29.37 -63.14 -98.48
C ASN A 267 -29.00 -63.81 -99.81
N LYS A 268 -28.08 -63.23 -100.60
CA LYS A 268 -27.58 -63.87 -101.83
C LYS A 268 -26.86 -65.19 -101.55
N LEU A 269 -26.07 -65.24 -100.47
CA LEU A 269 -25.38 -66.47 -100.07
C LEU A 269 -26.37 -67.56 -99.65
N THR A 270 -27.45 -67.22 -98.93
CA THR A 270 -28.47 -68.21 -98.55
C THR A 270 -29.27 -68.70 -99.76
N GLU A 271 -29.57 -67.82 -100.73
CA GLU A 271 -30.23 -68.18 -101.98
C GLU A 271 -29.36 -69.14 -102.82
N THR A 272 -28.10 -68.78 -103.09
CA THR A 272 -27.15 -69.65 -103.80
C THR A 272 -26.91 -70.98 -103.07
N ARG A 273 -26.88 -70.97 -101.73
CA ARG A 273 -26.81 -72.21 -100.94
C ARG A 273 -28.06 -73.08 -101.12
N ALA A 274 -29.25 -72.48 -101.17
CA ALA A 274 -30.49 -73.22 -101.44
C ALA A 274 -30.48 -73.84 -102.85
N GLU A 275 -30.04 -73.08 -103.86
CA GLU A 275 -29.84 -73.58 -105.23
C GLU A 275 -28.88 -74.79 -105.27
N LEU A 276 -27.73 -74.70 -104.59
CA LEU A 276 -26.76 -75.79 -104.50
C LEU A 276 -27.38 -77.05 -103.87
N THR A 277 -28.14 -76.90 -102.78
CA THR A 277 -28.81 -78.05 -102.12
C THR A 277 -29.84 -78.73 -103.02
N ASN A 278 -30.61 -77.93 -103.79
CA ASN A 278 -31.55 -78.47 -104.76
C ASN A 278 -30.83 -79.25 -105.88
N LEU A 279 -29.73 -78.70 -106.40
CA LEU A 279 -28.93 -79.35 -107.42
C LEU A 279 -28.30 -80.66 -106.92
N SER A 280 -27.75 -80.66 -105.71
CA SER A 280 -27.21 -81.87 -105.06
C SER A 280 -28.29 -82.95 -104.96
N SER A 281 -29.49 -82.62 -104.46
CA SER A 281 -30.60 -83.58 -104.36
C SER A 281 -31.03 -84.16 -105.71
N ASN A 282 -30.96 -83.35 -106.78
CA ASN A 282 -31.24 -83.79 -108.15
C ASN A 282 -30.17 -84.75 -108.67
N PHE A 283 -28.89 -84.49 -108.37
CA PHE A 283 -27.81 -85.41 -108.71
C PHE A 283 -27.91 -86.72 -107.95
N ASP A 284 -28.18 -86.68 -106.64
CA ASP A 284 -28.36 -87.89 -105.83
C ASP A 284 -29.51 -88.75 -106.38
N ARG A 285 -30.66 -88.14 -106.72
CA ARG A 285 -31.77 -88.84 -107.39
C ARG A 285 -31.36 -89.45 -108.73
N LYS A 286 -30.62 -88.71 -109.58
CA LYS A 286 -30.17 -89.23 -110.89
C LYS A 286 -29.19 -90.39 -110.74
N LEU A 287 -28.25 -90.31 -109.80
CA LEU A 287 -27.31 -91.38 -109.50
C LEU A 287 -28.03 -92.63 -108.98
N GLU A 288 -29.04 -92.46 -108.13
CA GLU A 288 -29.84 -93.56 -107.60
C GLU A 288 -30.60 -94.28 -108.73
N ILE A 289 -31.24 -93.53 -109.64
CA ILE A 289 -31.92 -94.09 -110.83
C ILE A 289 -30.93 -94.82 -111.75
N ALA A 290 -29.77 -94.22 -112.06
CA ALA A 290 -28.76 -94.82 -112.92
C ALA A 290 -28.20 -96.13 -112.32
N THR A 291 -28.01 -96.16 -111.00
CA THR A 291 -27.54 -97.36 -110.29
C THR A 291 -28.57 -98.48 -110.36
N LEU A 292 -29.87 -98.16 -110.23
CA LEU A 292 -30.96 -99.12 -110.42
C LEU A 292 -31.04 -99.63 -111.86
N ALA A 293 -30.87 -98.75 -112.86
CA ALA A 293 -30.88 -99.12 -114.27
C ALA A 293 -29.69 -100.04 -114.65
N MET A 294 -28.47 -99.72 -114.22
CA MET A 294 -27.30 -100.58 -114.46
C MET A 294 -27.43 -101.97 -113.81
N LYS A 295 -28.05 -102.05 -112.63
CA LYS A 295 -28.34 -103.35 -111.99
C LYS A 295 -29.29 -104.20 -112.83
N ALA A 296 -30.27 -103.59 -113.51
CA ALA A 296 -31.19 -104.30 -114.40
C ALA A 296 -30.48 -104.82 -115.67
N ASP A 297 -29.65 -104.01 -116.31
CA ASP A 297 -28.87 -104.42 -117.51
C ASP A 297 -27.84 -105.50 -117.22
N LEU A 298 -27.24 -105.48 -116.01
CA LEU A 298 -26.35 -106.56 -115.61
C LEU A 298 -27.12 -107.87 -115.44
N ALA A 299 -28.38 -107.83 -114.96
CA ALA A 299 -29.22 -109.02 -114.84
C ALA A 299 -29.61 -109.61 -116.20
N THR A 300 -29.93 -108.77 -117.20
CA THR A 300 -30.27 -109.22 -118.56
C THR A 300 -29.06 -109.80 -119.30
N ASN A 301 -27.91 -109.13 -119.23
CA ASN A 301 -26.69 -109.62 -119.89
C ASN A 301 -26.19 -110.92 -119.27
N LYS A 302 -26.35 -111.10 -117.94
CA LYS A 302 -26.06 -112.38 -117.28
C LYS A 302 -26.97 -113.51 -117.81
N SER A 303 -28.23 -113.21 -118.15
CA SER A 303 -29.16 -114.15 -118.80
C SER A 303 -28.78 -114.47 -120.25
N ASP A 304 -28.32 -113.47 -121.01
CA ASP A 304 -27.96 -113.67 -122.42
C ASP A 304 -26.66 -114.45 -122.59
N ILE A 305 -25.65 -114.21 -121.73
CA ILE A 305 -24.43 -115.04 -121.69
C ILE A 305 -24.78 -116.51 -121.44
N THR A 306 -25.75 -116.80 -120.56
CA THR A 306 -26.19 -118.19 -120.31
C THR A 306 -26.83 -118.82 -121.55
N LYS A 307 -27.58 -118.04 -122.34
CA LYS A 307 -28.16 -118.53 -123.62
C LYS A 307 -27.09 -118.77 -124.69
N TYR A 308 -26.09 -117.89 -124.82
CA TYR A 308 -25.00 -118.03 -125.80
C TYR A 308 -24.15 -119.28 -125.55
N PHE A 309 -23.78 -119.56 -124.29
CA PHE A 309 -23.05 -120.78 -123.96
C PHE A 309 -23.86 -122.05 -124.31
N LEU A 310 -25.19 -122.02 -124.14
CA LEU A 310 -26.05 -123.15 -124.49
C LEU A 310 -26.12 -123.38 -126.02
N GLY A 311 -26.17 -122.30 -126.81
CA GLY A 311 -26.16 -122.37 -128.27
C GLY A 311 -24.83 -122.84 -128.87
N ALA A 312 -23.70 -122.42 -128.28
CA ALA A 312 -22.37 -122.82 -128.74
C ALA A 312 -22.12 -124.33 -128.58
N ILE A 313 -22.51 -124.91 -127.44
CA ILE A 313 -22.40 -126.36 -127.17
C ILE A 313 -23.23 -127.18 -128.19
N PHE A 314 -24.41 -126.69 -128.58
CA PHE A 314 -25.27 -127.39 -129.53
C PHE A 314 -24.68 -127.41 -130.95
N SER A 315 -24.01 -126.32 -131.38
CA SER A 315 -23.37 -126.24 -132.70
C SER A 315 -22.12 -127.14 -132.83
N SER A 316 -21.32 -127.25 -131.76
CA SER A 316 -20.12 -128.09 -131.75
C SER A 316 -20.45 -129.58 -131.89
N SER A 317 -21.60 -130.01 -131.38
CA SER A 317 -22.07 -131.40 -131.52
C SER A 317 -22.55 -131.72 -132.95
N ALA A 318 -23.14 -130.74 -133.66
CA ALA A 318 -23.61 -130.90 -135.04
C ALA A 318 -22.45 -130.99 -136.07
N PHE A 319 -21.37 -130.24 -135.85
CA PHE A 319 -20.20 -130.22 -136.73
C PHE A 319 -19.40 -131.54 -136.68
N CYS A 320 -19.29 -132.16 -135.49
CA CYS A 320 -18.64 -133.47 -135.33
C CYS A 320 -19.38 -134.60 -136.08
N ILE A 321 -20.71 -134.53 -136.21
CA ILE A 321 -21.51 -135.53 -136.94
C ILE A 321 -21.37 -135.34 -138.47
N GLY A 322 -21.26 -134.10 -138.93
CA GLY A 322 -21.13 -133.77 -140.36
C GLY A 322 -19.82 -134.22 -141.02
N ILE A 323 -18.70 -134.25 -140.26
CA ILE A 323 -17.39 -134.70 -140.78
C ILE A 323 -17.32 -136.24 -140.85
N LEU A 324 -17.90 -136.94 -139.88
CA LEU A 324 -17.99 -138.40 -139.88
C LEU A 324 -18.80 -138.93 -141.08
N TYR A 325 -19.84 -138.20 -141.52
CA TYR A 325 -20.67 -138.60 -142.65
C TYR A 325 -19.98 -138.40 -144.02
N ARG A 326 -18.98 -137.50 -144.12
CA ARG A 326 -18.36 -137.10 -145.40
C ARG A 326 -17.12 -137.92 -145.80
N LEU A 327 -16.50 -138.64 -144.86
CA LEU A 327 -15.35 -139.52 -145.14
C LEU A 327 -15.75 -140.96 -145.50
N PHE A 328 -16.99 -141.40 -145.22
CA PHE A 328 -17.48 -142.75 -145.55
C PHE A 328 -18.15 -142.89 -146.93
N SER A 329 -18.10 -141.84 -147.78
CA SER A 329 -18.75 -141.79 -149.10
C SER A 329 -17.74 -141.50 -150.22
N LYS A 330 -16.74 -142.38 -150.39
CA LYS A 330 -15.88 -142.68 -151.58
C LYS A 330 -14.56 -143.31 -151.05
N GLN A 331 -14.19 -144.57 -151.33
CA GLN A 331 -13.84 -145.21 -152.61
C GLN A 331 -12.68 -144.55 -153.34
#